data_AF-A0A7Y3V5Y1-F1
#
_entry.id   AF-A0A7Y3V5Y1-F1
#
_cell.length_a   1.000
_cell.length_b   1.000
_cell.length_c   1.000
_cell.angle_alpha   90.00
_cell.angle_beta   90.00
_cell.angle_gamma   90.00
#
_symmetry.space_group_name_H-M   'P 1'
#
loop_
_entity.id
_entity.type
_entity.pdbx_description
1 polymer ?
#
loop_
_entity_poly.entity_id
_entity_poly.type
_entity_poly.pdbx_seq_one_letter_code
_entity_poly.pdbx_strand_id
1 'polypeptide(L)'
;MSKDLNQLFEGLYRRYFAVLEHNFKHRLKRAKDKEFVFEELTKSVSFALDWLGTDENKKEMIEVFENHYKRGETTEYIFNLIRKSFGEGEDVASYKIISEEGAKEIKPYLADEKKQLRKFASNERALTKFFVRYLANKELKNVLPEIFSEVTAGKNQPKDTSLPDYEIKWTGNKENKNEFVQIIYALHAAGRINNGKGEITKIVEELSKAFNLKLGNNWQSNHSNSIHKRRADYEPPIFKEIEQAYKRYELSLIDAKKKRG
;
A
#
# COMPACT_ATOMS: atom_id res chain seq x y z
N MET A 1 -4.92 22.33 -14.47
CA MET A 1 -4.93 20.86 -14.32
C MET A 1 -5.04 20.55 -12.84
N SER A 2 -6.21 20.09 -12.37
CA SER A 2 -6.35 19.59 -11.00
C SER A 2 -5.42 18.38 -10.84
N LYS A 3 -4.47 18.43 -9.92
CA LYS A 3 -3.66 17.26 -9.58
C LYS A 3 -4.58 16.28 -8.87
N ASP A 4 -4.65 15.04 -9.34
CA ASP A 4 -5.33 13.95 -8.64
C ASP A 4 -4.75 13.84 -7.22
N LEU A 5 -5.55 14.22 -6.21
CA LEU A 5 -5.13 14.29 -4.81
C LEU A 5 -4.65 12.92 -4.32
N ASN A 6 -5.22 11.83 -4.83
CA ASN A 6 -4.83 10.47 -4.49
C ASN A 6 -3.40 10.20 -4.95
N GLN A 7 -3.09 10.50 -6.21
CA GLN A 7 -1.72 10.32 -6.74
C GLN A 7 -0.70 11.18 -6.00
N LEU A 8 -1.08 12.42 -5.64
CA LEU A 8 -0.23 13.29 -4.85
C LEU A 8 0.03 12.70 -3.45
N PHE A 9 -1.02 12.23 -2.77
CA PHE A 9 -0.96 11.64 -1.45
C PHE A 9 -0.08 10.39 -1.46
N GLU A 10 -0.37 9.43 -2.34
CA GLU A 10 0.40 8.19 -2.52
C GLU A 10 1.87 8.48 -2.81
N GLY A 11 2.14 9.41 -3.72
CA GLY A 11 3.50 9.81 -4.07
C GLY A 11 4.25 10.44 -2.90
N LEU A 12 3.59 11.24 -2.06
CA LEU A 12 4.19 11.83 -0.86
C LEU A 12 4.42 10.79 0.22
N TYR A 13 3.44 9.92 0.47
CA TYR A 13 3.51 8.82 1.41
C TYR A 13 4.69 7.89 1.10
N ARG A 14 4.78 7.37 -0.12
CA ARG A 14 5.88 6.47 -0.53
C ARG A 14 7.25 7.11 -0.40
N ARG A 15 7.40 8.38 -0.82
CA ARG A 15 8.68 9.10 -0.68
C ARG A 15 9.05 9.31 0.78
N TYR A 16 8.09 9.72 1.61
CA TYR A 16 8.33 9.98 3.02
C TYR A 16 8.70 8.69 3.77
N PHE A 17 7.96 7.59 3.52
CA PHE A 17 8.26 6.28 4.07
C PHE A 17 9.66 5.79 3.67
N ALA A 18 10.00 5.85 2.38
CA ALA A 18 11.31 5.42 1.89
C ALA A 18 12.48 6.18 2.55
N VAL A 19 12.31 7.48 2.82
CA VAL A 19 13.31 8.28 3.55
C VAL A 19 13.44 7.82 5.00
N LEU A 20 12.32 7.58 5.70
CA LEU A 20 12.35 7.07 7.07
C LEU A 20 13.01 5.69 7.13
N GLU A 21 12.58 4.77 6.28
CA GLU A 21 13.11 3.41 6.18
C GLU A 21 14.63 3.43 5.93
N HIS A 22 15.08 4.24 4.95
CA HIS A 22 16.49 4.41 4.65
C HIS A 22 17.29 4.90 5.86
N ASN A 23 16.78 5.92 6.56
CA ASN A 23 17.44 6.49 7.74
C ASN A 23 17.55 5.47 8.88
N PHE A 24 16.50 4.68 9.12
CA PHE A 24 16.47 3.66 10.15
C PHE A 24 17.45 2.52 9.82
N LYS A 25 17.42 2.03 8.57
CA LYS A 25 18.39 1.06 8.04
C LYS A 25 19.83 1.56 8.19
N HIS A 26 20.09 2.81 7.85
CA HIS A 26 21.42 3.41 7.95
C HIS A 26 21.89 3.54 9.42
N ARG A 27 21.02 3.98 10.34
CA ARG A 27 21.33 4.05 11.78
C ARG A 27 21.67 2.67 12.35
N LEU A 28 20.85 1.66 12.07
CA LEU A 28 21.06 0.28 12.54
C LEU A 28 22.36 -0.32 11.98
N LYS A 29 22.67 -0.10 10.70
CA LYS A 29 23.92 -0.61 10.09
C LYS A 29 25.17 -0.04 10.73
N ARG A 30 25.14 1.23 11.17
CA ARG A 30 26.29 1.92 11.78
C ARG A 30 26.37 1.73 13.30
N ALA A 31 25.33 1.19 13.92
CA ALA A 31 25.28 1.00 15.35
C ALA A 31 26.28 -0.08 15.78
N LYS A 32 27.08 0.25 16.81
CA LYS A 32 27.91 -0.74 17.53
C LYS A 32 27.01 -1.72 18.27
N ASP A 33 26.06 -1.17 19.02
CA ASP A 33 24.99 -1.90 19.69
C ASP A 33 23.69 -1.74 18.89
N LYS A 34 23.35 -2.77 18.11
CA LYS A 34 22.18 -2.73 17.22
C LYS A 34 20.87 -2.88 17.99
N GLU A 35 20.88 -3.67 19.06
CA GLU A 35 19.70 -3.94 19.90
C GLU A 35 19.26 -2.66 20.59
N PHE A 36 20.20 -1.94 21.21
CA PHE A 36 19.93 -0.63 21.81
C PHE A 36 19.33 0.36 20.80
N VAL A 37 19.94 0.48 19.61
CA VAL A 37 19.44 1.39 18.57
C VAL A 37 18.07 0.96 18.05
N PHE A 38 17.81 -0.34 17.92
CA PHE A 38 16.50 -0.85 17.54
C PHE A 38 15.41 -0.49 18.56
N GLU A 39 15.70 -0.65 19.86
CA GLU A 39 14.77 -0.23 20.91
C GLU A 39 14.52 1.28 20.88
N GLU A 40 15.56 2.09 20.69
CA GLU A 40 15.45 3.55 20.60
C GLU A 40 14.57 3.96 19.41
N LEU A 41 14.79 3.34 18.25
CA LEU A 41 13.99 3.56 17.04
C LEU A 41 12.53 3.12 17.25
N THR A 42 12.30 1.98 17.91
CA THR A 42 10.96 1.49 18.23
C THR A 42 10.21 2.43 19.17
N LYS A 43 10.90 2.94 20.20
CA LYS A 43 10.38 3.97 21.11
C LYS A 43 10.07 5.26 20.36
N SER A 44 10.95 5.69 19.45
CA SER A 44 10.75 6.90 18.65
C SER A 44 9.52 6.80 17.73
N VAL A 45 9.31 5.65 17.07
CA VAL A 45 8.13 5.44 16.21
C VAL A 45 6.86 5.36 17.05
N SER A 46 6.89 4.67 18.19
CA SER A 46 5.74 4.60 19.09
C SER A 46 5.38 5.98 19.63
N PHE A 47 6.36 6.76 20.08
CA PHE A 47 6.16 8.14 20.50
C PHE A 47 5.57 9.01 19.40
N ALA A 48 6.01 8.86 18.15
CA ALA A 48 5.46 9.61 17.02
C ALA A 48 3.98 9.29 16.78
N LEU A 49 3.59 8.01 16.89
CA LEU A 49 2.20 7.58 16.75
C LEU A 49 1.33 8.06 17.91
N ASP A 50 1.83 7.93 19.15
CA ASP A 50 1.14 8.40 20.35
C ASP A 50 0.94 9.91 20.28
N TRP A 51 1.99 10.67 19.91
CA TRP A 51 1.93 12.11 19.73
C TRP A 51 0.88 12.54 18.70
N LEU A 52 0.79 11.84 17.57
CA LEU A 52 -0.22 12.12 16.53
C LEU A 52 -1.65 11.85 17.02
N GLY A 53 -1.83 10.90 17.93
CA GLY A 53 -3.10 10.53 18.57
C GLY A 53 -3.30 11.09 19.98
N THR A 54 -2.55 12.10 20.43
CA THR A 54 -2.71 12.66 21.79
C THR A 54 -4.05 13.38 22.00
N ASP A 55 -4.57 13.97 20.94
CA ASP A 55 -5.84 14.70 20.92
C ASP A 55 -6.95 13.73 20.51
N GLU A 56 -8.02 13.65 21.31
CA GLU A 56 -9.14 12.75 21.07
C GLU A 56 -9.77 12.98 19.69
N ASN A 57 -9.86 14.24 19.25
CA ASN A 57 -10.37 14.55 17.91
C ASN A 57 -9.45 14.03 16.81
N LYS A 58 -8.13 14.04 17.03
CA LYS A 58 -7.17 13.49 16.07
C LYS A 58 -7.23 11.97 16.02
N LYS A 59 -7.51 11.30 17.16
CA LYS A 59 -7.76 9.86 17.17
C LYS A 59 -8.99 9.51 16.34
N GLU A 60 -10.10 10.21 16.56
CA GLU A 60 -11.33 10.01 15.77
C GLU A 60 -11.07 10.26 14.27
N MET A 61 -10.34 11.31 13.92
CA MET A 61 -9.91 11.56 12.53
C MET A 61 -9.07 10.41 11.96
N ILE A 62 -8.14 9.86 12.75
CA ILE A 62 -7.34 8.71 12.38
C ILE A 62 -8.24 7.50 12.12
N GLU A 63 -9.19 7.20 13.00
CA GLU A 63 -10.11 6.08 12.84
C GLU A 63 -10.97 6.21 11.57
N VAL A 64 -11.54 7.40 11.33
CA VAL A 64 -12.28 7.70 10.09
C VAL A 64 -11.38 7.47 8.88
N PHE A 65 -10.17 8.03 8.89
CA PHE A 65 -9.23 7.87 7.78
C PHE A 65 -8.90 6.40 7.54
N GLU A 66 -8.51 5.65 8.58
CA GLU A 66 -8.14 4.25 8.49
C GLU A 66 -9.26 3.38 7.90
N ASN A 67 -10.48 3.56 8.40
CA ASN A 67 -11.62 2.73 8.03
C ASN A 67 -11.96 2.88 6.54
N HIS A 68 -11.89 4.10 6.02
CA HIS A 68 -12.17 4.36 4.62
C HIS A 68 -10.98 4.05 3.71
N TYR A 69 -9.75 4.36 4.15
CA TYR A 69 -8.54 4.07 3.39
C TYR A 69 -8.36 2.56 3.18
N LYS A 70 -8.62 1.73 4.19
CA LYS A 70 -8.59 0.25 4.07
C LYS A 70 -9.63 -0.31 3.09
N ARG A 71 -10.73 0.41 2.85
CA ARG A 71 -11.78 0.04 1.89
C ARG A 71 -11.43 0.44 0.45
N GLY A 72 -10.31 1.13 0.24
CA GLY A 72 -9.88 1.62 -1.07
C GLY A 72 -10.58 2.92 -1.51
N GLU A 73 -11.18 3.64 -0.57
CA GLU A 73 -11.77 4.95 -0.85
C GLU A 73 -10.70 5.98 -1.22
N THR A 74 -11.07 6.97 -2.03
CA THR A 74 -10.14 8.03 -2.44
C THR A 74 -9.79 8.95 -1.27
N THR A 75 -8.54 9.42 -1.20
CA THR A 75 -8.08 10.46 -0.27
C THR A 75 -8.97 11.70 -0.33
N GLU A 76 -9.44 12.08 -1.53
CA GLU A 76 -10.37 13.20 -1.70
C GLU A 76 -11.70 12.97 -0.96
N TYR A 77 -12.28 11.77 -1.12
CA TYR A 77 -13.50 11.40 -0.41
C TYR A 77 -13.27 11.41 1.11
N ILE A 78 -12.18 10.82 1.59
CA ILE A 78 -11.85 10.73 3.02
C ILE A 78 -11.65 12.12 3.62
N PHE A 79 -10.92 13.01 2.95
CA PHE A 79 -10.68 14.37 3.43
C PHE A 79 -11.95 15.20 3.44
N ASN A 80 -12.85 15.00 2.47
CA ASN A 80 -14.16 15.64 2.49
C ASN A 80 -15.02 15.14 3.66
N LEU A 81 -14.97 13.84 3.99
CA LEU A 81 -15.59 13.29 5.19
C LEU A 81 -15.06 13.94 6.47
N ILE A 82 -13.74 14.00 6.62
CA ILE A 82 -13.09 14.64 7.78
C ILE A 82 -13.45 16.12 7.86
N ARG A 83 -13.47 16.83 6.73
CA ARG A 83 -13.89 18.24 6.68
C ARG A 83 -15.33 18.40 7.13
N LYS A 84 -16.25 17.53 6.70
CA LYS A 84 -17.65 17.59 7.14
C LYS A 84 -17.82 17.26 8.61
N SER A 85 -17.14 16.24 9.12
CA SER A 85 -17.28 15.78 10.50
C SER A 85 -16.62 16.72 11.52
N PHE A 86 -15.52 17.38 11.15
CA PHE A 86 -14.69 18.14 12.09
C PHE A 86 -14.45 19.60 11.69
N GLY A 87 -14.70 19.95 10.43
CA GLY A 87 -14.49 21.29 9.86
C GLY A 87 -15.78 22.09 9.64
N GLU A 88 -16.92 21.41 9.49
CA GLU A 88 -18.23 22.03 9.25
C GLU A 88 -19.10 21.95 10.51
N GLY A 89 -19.53 23.12 10.99
CA GLY A 89 -20.49 23.26 12.08
C GLY A 89 -20.81 24.74 12.22
N GLU A 90 -22.09 25.08 12.36
CA GLU A 90 -22.50 26.47 12.57
C GLU A 90 -21.81 27.04 13.82
N ASP A 91 -21.52 28.34 13.77
CA ASP A 91 -21.17 29.12 14.96
C ASP A 91 -22.46 29.31 15.77
N VAL A 92 -22.95 28.23 16.39
CA VAL A 92 -24.16 28.27 17.20
C VAL A 92 -23.86 29.04 18.48
N ALA A 93 -24.17 30.34 18.46
CA ALA A 93 -24.69 31.17 19.57
C ALA A 93 -24.22 32.63 19.46
N SER A 94 -24.60 33.36 18.41
CA SER A 94 -24.64 34.82 18.48
C SER A 94 -25.93 35.25 19.20
N TYR A 95 -25.98 35.16 20.52
CA TYR A 95 -27.05 35.86 21.26
C TYR A 95 -26.67 37.34 21.36
N LYS A 96 -27.40 38.21 20.64
CA LYS A 96 -27.34 39.66 20.87
C LYS A 96 -28.02 39.96 22.19
N ILE A 97 -27.26 40.18 23.25
CA ILE A 97 -27.79 40.85 24.44
C ILE A 97 -27.65 42.36 24.17
N ILE A 98 -28.79 43.03 23.99
CA ILE A 98 -28.85 44.49 23.87
C ILE A 98 -28.93 45.02 25.31
N SER A 99 -27.85 45.60 25.83
CA SER A 99 -27.91 46.47 27.00
C SER A 99 -28.30 47.89 26.57
N GLU A 100 -29.10 48.58 27.37
CA GLU A 100 -29.64 49.93 27.09
C GLU A 100 -28.58 51.03 26.94
N GLU A 101 -27.31 50.75 27.21
CA GLU A 101 -26.19 51.65 26.94
C GLU A 101 -25.23 51.02 25.92
N GLY A 102 -25.31 51.47 24.67
CA GLY A 102 -24.29 51.28 23.63
C GLY A 102 -24.01 49.82 23.23
N ALA A 103 -24.63 49.37 22.14
CA ALA A 103 -24.43 48.04 21.55
C ALA A 103 -22.95 47.67 21.39
N LYS A 104 -22.40 46.85 22.30
CA LYS A 104 -21.13 46.14 22.10
C LYS A 104 -21.43 44.70 21.69
N GLU A 105 -21.06 44.37 20.47
CA GLU A 105 -21.10 43.01 19.95
C GLU A 105 -20.02 42.17 20.66
N ILE A 106 -20.44 41.32 21.60
CA ILE A 106 -19.53 40.36 22.23
C ILE A 106 -19.52 39.11 21.36
N LYS A 107 -18.40 38.86 20.67
CA LYS A 107 -18.20 37.62 19.91
C LYS A 107 -18.09 36.45 20.88
N PRO A 108 -18.90 35.37 20.73
CA PRO A 108 -18.80 34.21 21.60
C PRO A 108 -17.41 33.58 21.51
N TYR A 109 -16.82 33.27 22.65
CA TYR A 109 -15.50 32.63 22.74
C TYR A 109 -15.67 31.14 22.40
N LEU A 110 -15.40 30.74 21.16
CA LEU A 110 -15.03 29.35 20.90
C LEU A 110 -13.78 29.07 21.73
N ALA A 111 -13.79 28.03 22.57
CA ALA A 111 -12.56 27.53 23.17
C ALA A 111 -11.52 27.35 22.04
N ASP A 112 -10.34 27.94 22.19
CA ASP A 112 -9.34 28.09 21.12
C ASP A 112 -9.04 26.77 20.38
N GLU A 113 -9.18 25.65 21.08
CA GLU A 113 -9.05 24.27 20.59
C GLU A 113 -10.04 23.91 19.46
N LYS A 114 -11.33 24.23 19.59
CA LYS A 114 -12.34 23.93 18.55
C LYS A 114 -12.08 24.71 17.26
N LYS A 115 -11.62 25.97 17.40
CA LYS A 115 -11.26 26.83 16.27
C LYS A 115 -10.01 26.31 15.57
N GLN A 116 -9.01 25.83 16.33
CA GLN A 116 -7.82 25.19 15.79
C GLN A 116 -8.15 23.88 15.07
N LEU A 117 -9.01 23.05 15.64
CA LEU A 117 -9.46 21.80 15.03
C LEU A 117 -10.16 22.03 13.70
N ARG A 118 -11.13 22.95 13.65
CA ARG A 118 -11.82 23.32 12.41
C ARG A 118 -10.84 23.82 11.34
N LYS A 119 -9.91 24.72 11.72
CA LYS A 119 -8.88 25.23 10.81
C LYS A 119 -7.97 24.11 10.29
N PHE A 120 -7.67 23.11 11.12
CA PHE A 120 -6.89 21.95 10.75
C PHE A 120 -7.65 21.03 9.79
N ALA A 121 -8.89 20.64 10.13
CA ALA A 121 -9.75 19.75 9.34
C ALA A 121 -10.09 20.32 7.96
N SER A 122 -10.21 21.65 7.85
CA SER A 122 -10.47 22.31 6.56
C SER A 122 -9.22 22.49 5.70
N ASN A 123 -8.01 22.25 6.24
CA ASN A 123 -6.75 22.45 5.53
C ASN A 123 -6.22 21.14 4.93
N GLU A 124 -6.47 20.95 3.64
CA GLU A 124 -6.03 19.78 2.86
C GLU A 124 -4.53 19.50 2.98
N ARG A 125 -3.69 20.54 2.95
CA ARG A 125 -2.23 20.39 3.07
C ARG A 125 -1.83 19.91 4.47
N ALA A 126 -2.53 20.38 5.50
CA ALA A 126 -2.31 19.95 6.88
C ALA A 126 -2.74 18.49 7.06
N LEU A 127 -3.92 18.11 6.56
CA LEU A 127 -4.41 16.72 6.56
C LEU A 127 -3.47 15.79 5.79
N THR A 128 -3.05 16.18 4.58
CA THR A 128 -2.08 15.42 3.78
C THR A 128 -0.82 15.14 4.59
N LYS A 129 -0.22 16.17 5.18
CA LYS A 129 1.01 16.03 5.97
C LYS A 129 0.80 15.16 7.21
N PHE A 130 -0.35 15.30 7.87
CA PHE A 130 -0.70 14.52 9.05
C PHE A 130 -0.86 13.04 8.72
N PHE A 131 -1.68 12.69 7.74
CA PHE A 131 -1.94 11.30 7.39
C PHE A 131 -0.78 10.61 6.69
N VAL A 132 0.02 11.32 5.88
CA VAL A 132 1.29 10.80 5.36
C VAL A 132 2.23 10.40 6.50
N ARG A 133 2.35 11.24 7.54
CA ARG A 133 3.19 10.94 8.70
C ARG A 133 2.63 9.77 9.50
N TYR A 134 1.33 9.76 9.74
CA TYR A 134 0.66 8.70 10.47
C TYR A 134 0.87 7.35 9.77
N LEU A 135 0.50 7.23 8.49
CA LEU A 135 0.63 5.99 7.73
C LEU A 135 2.09 5.52 7.66
N ALA A 136 3.03 6.42 7.37
CA ALA A 136 4.44 6.06 7.27
C ALA A 136 5.00 5.57 8.61
N ASN A 137 4.65 6.19 9.74
CA ASN A 137 5.09 5.69 11.06
C ASN A 137 4.39 4.39 11.44
N LYS A 138 3.12 4.22 11.07
CA LYS A 138 2.37 2.98 11.32
C LYS A 138 2.98 1.82 10.54
N GLU A 139 3.24 2.03 9.25
CA GLU A 139 3.91 1.04 8.40
C GLU A 139 5.33 0.77 8.91
N LEU A 140 6.08 1.83 9.25
CA LEU A 140 7.43 1.68 9.78
C LEU A 140 7.45 0.85 11.06
N LYS A 141 6.48 1.05 11.97
CA LYS A 141 6.34 0.22 13.18
C LYS A 141 6.21 -1.26 12.84
N ASN A 142 5.47 -1.59 11.78
CA ASN A 142 5.24 -2.97 11.37
C ASN A 142 6.47 -3.59 10.71
N VAL A 143 7.19 -2.84 9.87
CA VAL A 143 8.37 -3.36 9.16
C VAL A 143 9.67 -3.26 9.97
N LEU A 144 9.71 -2.48 11.05
CA LEU A 144 10.94 -2.26 11.81
C LEU A 144 11.58 -3.54 12.35
N PRO A 145 10.84 -4.55 12.87
CA PRO A 145 11.42 -5.84 13.27
C PRO A 145 12.09 -6.57 12.11
N GLU A 146 11.48 -6.54 10.92
CA GLU A 146 12.05 -7.12 9.70
C GLU A 146 13.34 -6.40 9.33
N ILE A 147 13.32 -5.06 9.30
CA ILE A 147 14.52 -4.24 9.05
C ILE A 147 15.65 -4.59 10.02
N PHE A 148 15.33 -4.78 11.29
CA PHE A 148 16.32 -5.17 12.29
C PHE A 148 16.92 -6.54 11.99
N SER A 149 16.07 -7.53 11.68
CA SER A 149 16.49 -8.87 11.30
C SER A 149 17.39 -8.87 10.05
N GLU A 150 17.05 -8.06 9.03
CA GLU A 150 17.85 -7.89 7.81
C GLU A 150 19.26 -7.34 8.12
N VAL A 151 19.35 -6.41 9.07
CA VAL A 151 20.62 -5.76 9.42
C VAL A 151 21.48 -6.63 10.34
N THR A 152 20.88 -7.42 11.22
CA THR A 152 21.59 -8.31 12.14
C THR A 152 22.03 -9.61 11.49
N ALA A 153 21.26 -10.17 10.55
CA ALA A 153 21.58 -11.41 9.85
C ALA A 153 22.85 -11.31 8.96
N GLY A 154 23.38 -10.11 8.72
CA GLY A 154 24.50 -9.89 7.82
C GLY A 154 24.07 -10.12 6.36
N LYS A 155 24.61 -9.34 5.42
CA LYS A 155 24.24 -9.44 4.00
C LYS A 155 24.43 -10.88 3.49
N ASN A 156 23.35 -11.58 3.23
CA ASN A 156 23.12 -12.45 2.06
C ASN A 156 21.70 -13.01 2.09
N GLN A 157 20.73 -12.22 1.64
CA GLN A 157 19.64 -12.68 0.76
C GLN A 157 18.88 -11.47 0.21
N PRO A 158 18.56 -11.43 -1.09
CA PRO A 158 17.66 -10.42 -1.62
C PRO A 158 16.22 -10.75 -1.21
N LYS A 159 15.61 -9.79 -0.50
CA LYS A 159 14.18 -9.50 -0.30
C LYS A 159 13.17 -10.66 -0.43
N ASP A 160 12.39 -10.87 0.63
CA ASP A 160 10.95 -11.07 0.47
C ASP A 160 10.18 -10.32 1.57
N THR A 161 9.41 -9.33 1.13
CA THR A 161 8.41 -8.61 1.93
C THR A 161 7.16 -9.47 1.89
N SER A 162 6.80 -10.13 2.99
CA SER A 162 5.57 -10.94 3.06
C SER A 162 4.82 -10.53 4.34
N LEU A 163 3.66 -9.86 4.29
CA LEU A 163 2.32 -10.41 3.98
C LEU A 163 2.20 -11.90 4.36
N PRO A 164 1.10 -12.34 4.98
CA PRO A 164 0.97 -13.71 5.48
C PRO A 164 1.42 -14.72 4.44
N ASP A 165 2.37 -15.57 4.83
CA ASP A 165 3.11 -16.50 3.99
C ASP A 165 2.16 -17.55 3.40
N TYR A 166 1.44 -17.15 2.35
CA TYR A 166 0.81 -18.08 1.44
C TYR A 166 1.91 -18.54 0.50
N GLU A 167 2.42 -19.73 0.76
CA GLU A 167 3.43 -20.35 -0.08
C GLU A 167 2.84 -20.62 -1.48
N ILE A 168 3.08 -19.73 -2.43
CA ILE A 168 2.65 -19.90 -3.82
C ILE A 168 3.65 -20.83 -4.51
N LYS A 169 3.19 -22.01 -4.90
CA LYS A 169 3.98 -23.00 -5.65
C LYS A 169 3.41 -23.20 -7.04
N TRP A 170 4.26 -23.15 -8.06
CA TRP A 170 3.91 -23.68 -9.38
C TRP A 170 3.79 -25.21 -9.30
N THR A 171 2.60 -25.73 -9.52
CA THR A 171 2.28 -27.16 -9.42
C THR A 171 2.27 -27.89 -10.77
N GLY A 172 2.62 -27.22 -11.87
CA GLY A 172 2.76 -27.87 -13.17
C GLY A 172 3.92 -28.87 -13.18
N ASN A 173 3.73 -30.01 -13.86
CA ASN A 173 4.69 -31.12 -13.91
C ASN A 173 6.07 -30.73 -14.47
N LYS A 174 7.08 -31.60 -14.31
CA LYS A 174 8.47 -31.35 -14.74
C LYS A 174 8.61 -31.03 -16.25
N GLU A 175 7.71 -31.56 -17.08
CA GLU A 175 7.61 -31.27 -18.53
C GLU A 175 6.94 -29.92 -18.83
N ASN A 176 6.23 -29.36 -17.85
CA ASN A 176 5.40 -28.15 -17.95
C ASN A 176 6.13 -26.87 -17.49
N LYS A 177 7.42 -26.94 -17.16
CA LYS A 177 8.20 -25.72 -16.84
C LYS A 177 8.28 -24.76 -18.02
N ASN A 178 8.20 -25.30 -19.25
CA ASN A 178 8.09 -24.48 -20.46
C ASN A 178 6.74 -23.76 -20.56
N GLU A 179 5.67 -24.31 -19.98
CA GLU A 179 4.35 -23.66 -19.96
C GLU A 179 4.36 -22.43 -19.08
N PHE A 180 5.02 -22.50 -17.91
CA PHE A 180 5.25 -21.33 -17.06
C PHE A 180 5.93 -20.19 -17.82
N VAL A 181 7.02 -20.51 -18.56
CA VAL A 181 7.72 -19.53 -19.39
C VAL A 181 6.81 -18.99 -20.49
N GLN A 182 6.04 -19.85 -21.17
CA GLN A 182 5.11 -19.43 -22.23
C GLN A 182 4.03 -18.49 -21.72
N ILE A 183 3.45 -18.74 -20.54
CA ILE A 183 2.46 -17.86 -19.93
C ILE A 183 3.05 -16.48 -19.68
N ILE A 184 4.23 -16.40 -19.09
CA ILE A 184 4.88 -15.13 -18.81
C ILE A 184 5.19 -14.39 -20.11
N TYR A 185 5.65 -15.11 -21.14
CA TYR A 185 5.90 -14.52 -22.44
C TYR A 185 4.63 -13.96 -23.09
N ALA A 186 3.51 -14.69 -23.01
CA ALA A 186 2.23 -14.24 -23.52
C ALA A 186 1.71 -13.01 -22.76
N LEU A 187 1.81 -13.01 -21.43
CA LEU A 187 1.39 -11.87 -20.60
C LEU A 187 2.22 -10.62 -20.88
N HIS A 188 3.54 -10.78 -21.08
CA HIS A 188 4.43 -9.69 -21.47
C HIS A 188 4.07 -9.16 -22.85
N ALA A 189 3.98 -10.03 -23.87
CA ALA A 189 3.65 -9.65 -25.23
C ALA A 189 2.26 -8.99 -25.36
N ALA A 190 1.29 -9.43 -24.55
CA ALA A 190 -0.05 -8.83 -24.45
C ALA A 190 -0.08 -7.50 -23.67
N GLY A 191 1.07 -7.01 -23.19
CA GLY A 191 1.18 -5.76 -22.44
C GLY A 191 0.66 -5.84 -21.00
N ARG A 192 0.39 -7.04 -20.48
CA ARG A 192 -0.18 -7.25 -19.13
C ARG A 192 0.86 -7.26 -18.02
N ILE A 193 2.14 -7.41 -18.37
CA ILE A 193 3.28 -7.23 -17.46
C ILE A 193 4.09 -6.02 -17.92
N ASN A 194 4.31 -5.05 -17.02
CA ASN A 194 5.13 -3.86 -17.29
C ASN A 194 4.77 -3.11 -18.58
N ASN A 195 3.51 -3.16 -19.01
CA ASN A 195 3.05 -2.62 -20.30
C ASN A 195 3.82 -3.17 -21.51
N GLY A 196 4.30 -4.42 -21.44
CA GLY A 196 5.10 -5.08 -22.48
C GLY A 196 6.54 -4.55 -22.58
N LYS A 197 7.00 -3.82 -21.55
CA LYS A 197 8.36 -3.25 -21.49
C LYS A 197 9.24 -4.01 -20.50
N GLY A 198 10.54 -3.83 -20.63
CA GLY A 198 11.54 -4.48 -19.78
C GLY A 198 12.00 -5.83 -20.32
N GLU A 199 13.06 -6.36 -19.69
CA GLU A 199 13.72 -7.58 -20.12
C GLU A 199 12.92 -8.81 -19.69
N ILE A 200 12.29 -9.48 -20.65
CA ILE A 200 11.39 -10.62 -20.43
C ILE A 200 12.05 -11.79 -19.69
N THR A 201 13.35 -11.99 -19.88
CA THR A 201 14.14 -13.02 -19.18
C THR A 201 14.24 -12.75 -17.69
N LYS A 202 14.53 -11.50 -17.30
CA LYS A 202 14.53 -11.08 -15.89
C LYS A 202 13.15 -11.18 -15.27
N ILE A 203 12.10 -10.84 -16.02
CA ILE A 203 10.72 -10.97 -15.56
C ILE A 203 10.39 -12.43 -15.26
N VAL A 204 10.79 -13.36 -16.13
CA VAL A 204 10.62 -14.81 -15.91
C VAL A 204 11.38 -15.28 -14.67
N GLU A 205 12.61 -14.82 -14.48
CA GLU A 205 13.43 -15.17 -13.31
C GLU A 205 12.79 -14.68 -12.01
N GLU A 206 12.34 -13.43 -11.96
CA GLU A 206 11.68 -12.89 -10.75
C GLU A 206 10.35 -13.59 -10.46
N LEU A 207 9.51 -13.81 -11.47
CA LEU A 207 8.25 -14.54 -11.27
C LEU A 207 8.50 -16.00 -10.89
N SER A 208 9.57 -16.63 -11.36
CA SER A 208 9.88 -18.00 -10.95
C SER A 208 10.17 -18.11 -9.45
N LYS A 209 10.79 -17.08 -8.84
CA LYS A 209 11.01 -17.02 -7.40
C LYS A 209 9.68 -16.91 -6.65
N ALA A 210 8.81 -16.00 -7.09
CA ALA A 210 7.49 -15.79 -6.49
C ALA A 210 6.60 -17.05 -6.51
N PHE A 211 6.80 -17.94 -7.49
CA PHE A 211 6.10 -19.22 -7.60
C PHE A 211 6.90 -20.42 -7.06
N ASN A 212 8.00 -20.18 -6.32
CA ASN A 212 8.91 -21.20 -5.81
C ASN A 212 9.32 -22.24 -6.88
N LEU A 213 9.55 -21.78 -8.11
CA LEU A 213 9.85 -22.60 -9.28
C LEU A 213 11.33 -22.50 -9.64
N LYS A 214 12.06 -23.59 -9.50
CA LYS A 214 13.45 -23.67 -9.98
C LYS A 214 13.48 -23.85 -11.50
N LEU A 215 13.87 -22.80 -12.22
CA LEU A 215 14.20 -22.85 -13.65
C LEU A 215 15.46 -23.70 -13.87
N GLY A 216 15.53 -24.39 -15.01
CA GLY A 216 16.74 -25.13 -15.40
C GLY A 216 17.83 -24.19 -15.93
N ASN A 217 19.11 -24.53 -15.75
CA ASN A 217 20.24 -23.66 -16.12
C ASN A 217 20.21 -23.17 -17.58
N ASN A 218 19.59 -23.92 -18.50
CA ASN A 218 19.47 -23.58 -19.93
C ASN A 218 18.03 -23.29 -20.36
N TRP A 219 17.17 -22.82 -19.45
CA TRP A 219 15.75 -22.62 -19.73
C TRP A 219 15.51 -21.64 -20.90
N GLN A 220 16.33 -20.60 -21.03
CA GLN A 220 16.23 -19.61 -22.12
C GLN A 220 16.49 -20.26 -23.48
N SER A 221 17.62 -20.97 -23.61
CA SER A 221 17.98 -21.70 -24.82
C SER A 221 16.98 -22.79 -25.15
N ASN A 222 16.46 -23.50 -24.14
CA ASN A 222 15.44 -24.53 -24.32
C ASN A 222 14.12 -23.93 -24.81
N HIS A 223 13.70 -22.79 -24.27
CA HIS A 223 12.49 -22.09 -24.70
C HIS A 223 12.63 -21.58 -26.13
N SER A 224 13.73 -20.90 -26.46
CA SER A 224 14.04 -20.42 -27.81
C SER A 224 14.07 -21.58 -28.83
N ASN A 225 14.81 -22.65 -28.52
CA ASN A 225 14.84 -23.84 -29.36
C ASN A 225 13.46 -24.47 -29.54
N SER A 226 12.61 -24.45 -28.50
CA SER A 226 11.25 -24.96 -28.59
C SER A 226 10.38 -24.13 -29.54
N ILE A 227 10.57 -22.81 -29.59
CA ILE A 227 9.85 -21.93 -30.53
C ILE A 227 10.29 -22.22 -31.96
N HIS A 228 11.60 -22.31 -32.22
CA HIS A 228 12.13 -22.52 -33.57
C HIS A 228 11.89 -23.93 -34.13
N LYS A 229 11.64 -24.92 -33.28
CA LYS A 229 11.35 -26.32 -33.68
C LYS A 229 9.86 -26.60 -33.84
N ARG A 230 8.97 -25.65 -33.56
CA ARG A 230 7.51 -25.83 -33.63
C ARG A 230 6.98 -25.63 -35.05
N ARG A 231 5.90 -26.37 -35.35
CA ARG A 231 5.09 -26.15 -36.55
C ARG A 231 4.32 -24.83 -36.42
N ALA A 232 4.01 -24.19 -37.55
CA ALA A 232 3.39 -22.86 -37.59
C ALA A 232 2.01 -22.79 -36.90
N ASP A 233 1.35 -23.94 -36.73
CA ASP A 233 0.02 -24.13 -36.14
C ASP A 233 0.06 -24.59 -34.68
N TYR A 234 1.24 -24.68 -34.06
CA TYR A 234 1.35 -25.14 -32.69
C TYR A 234 0.84 -24.08 -31.71
N GLU A 235 -0.22 -24.42 -30.97
CA GLU A 235 -0.71 -23.66 -29.83
C GLU A 235 -0.35 -24.39 -28.52
N PRO A 236 0.29 -23.72 -27.55
CA PRO A 236 0.52 -24.33 -26.24
C PRO A 236 -0.79 -24.75 -25.55
N PRO A 237 -0.94 -26.01 -25.12
CA PRO A 237 -2.18 -26.52 -24.54
C PRO A 237 -2.61 -25.78 -23.27
N ILE A 238 -1.63 -25.29 -22.51
CA ILE A 238 -1.84 -24.55 -21.26
C ILE A 238 -2.78 -23.35 -21.41
N PHE A 239 -2.78 -22.65 -22.55
CA PHE A 239 -3.65 -21.49 -22.73
C PHE A 239 -5.12 -21.89 -22.78
N LYS A 240 -5.43 -22.96 -23.52
CA LYS A 240 -6.77 -23.52 -23.60
C LYS A 240 -7.21 -24.09 -22.26
N GLU A 241 -6.30 -24.74 -21.53
CA GLU A 241 -6.58 -25.26 -20.19
C GLU A 241 -6.92 -24.16 -19.19
N ILE A 242 -6.14 -23.06 -19.19
CA ILE A 242 -6.40 -21.88 -18.34
C ILE A 242 -7.73 -21.23 -18.69
N GLU A 243 -8.02 -21.04 -19.98
CA GLU A 243 -9.29 -20.48 -20.43
C GLU A 243 -10.49 -21.32 -19.95
N GLN A 244 -10.42 -22.63 -20.14
CA GLN A 244 -11.46 -23.56 -19.70
C GLN A 244 -11.60 -23.62 -18.18
N ALA A 245 -10.49 -23.56 -17.44
CA ALA A 245 -10.51 -23.51 -15.97
C ALA A 245 -11.20 -22.24 -15.47
N TYR A 246 -10.91 -21.09 -16.07
CA TYR A 246 -11.55 -19.83 -15.71
C TYR A 246 -13.07 -19.85 -15.97
N LYS A 247 -13.50 -20.34 -17.14
CA LYS A 247 -14.94 -20.50 -17.45
C LYS A 247 -15.66 -21.39 -16.43
N ARG A 248 -15.03 -22.50 -15.99
CA ARG A 248 -15.58 -23.38 -14.95
C ARG A 248 -15.70 -22.69 -13.60
N TYR A 249 -14.69 -21.91 -13.22
CA TYR A 249 -14.71 -21.12 -11.99
C TYR A 249 -15.85 -20.09 -11.99
N GLU A 250 -16.02 -19.35 -13.08
CA GLU A 250 -17.11 -18.38 -13.24
C GLU A 250 -18.50 -19.03 -13.11
N LEU A 251 -18.73 -20.15 -13.80
CA LEU A 251 -19.97 -20.91 -13.69
C LEU A 251 -20.25 -21.36 -12.25
N SER A 252 -19.22 -21.79 -11.52
CA SER A 252 -19.36 -22.23 -10.13
C SER A 252 -19.86 -21.12 -9.19
N LEU A 253 -19.45 -19.86 -9.44
CA LEU A 253 -19.90 -18.70 -8.68
C LEU A 253 -21.35 -18.33 -9.02
N ILE A 254 -21.70 -18.39 -10.30
CA ILE A 254 -23.07 -18.12 -10.77
C ILE A 254 -24.04 -19.13 -10.15
N ASP A 255 -23.68 -20.41 -10.14
CA ASP A 255 -24.52 -21.46 -9.59
C ASP A 255 -24.61 -21.40 -8.06
N ALA A 256 -23.52 -21.04 -7.37
CA ALA A 256 -23.53 -20.80 -5.92
C ALA A 256 -24.46 -19.65 -5.54
N LYS A 257 -24.55 -18.61 -6.38
CA LYS A 257 -25.48 -17.49 -6.19
C LYS A 257 -26.93 -17.90 -6.41
N LYS A 258 -27.21 -18.72 -7.44
CA LYS A 258 -28.56 -19.26 -7.72
C LYS A 258 -29.08 -20.20 -6.63
N LYS A 259 -28.20 -20.90 -5.90
CA LYS A 259 -28.58 -21.78 -4.77
C LYS A 259 -28.83 -21.03 -3.45
N ARG A 260 -28.45 -19.76 -3.37
CA ARG A 260 -28.58 -18.91 -2.16
C ARG A 260 -29.74 -17.90 -2.25
N GLY A 261 -30.35 -17.75 -3.42
CA GLY A 261 -31.58 -16.99 -3.64
C GLY A 261 -32.75 -17.94 -3.81
#